data_AF-A0A529I6U8-F1
#
_entry.id   AF-A0A529I6U8-F1
#
_cell.length_a   1.000
_cell.length_b   1.000
_cell.length_c   1.000
_cell.angle_alpha   90.00
_cell.angle_beta   90.00
_cell.angle_gamma   90.00
#
_symmetry.space_group_name_H-M   'P 1'
#
loop_
_entity.id
_entity.type
_entity.pdbx_description
1 polymer ?
#
loop_
_entity_poly.entity_id
_entity_poly.type
_entity_poly.pdbx_seq_one_letter_code
_entity_poly.pdbx_strand_id
1 'polypeptide(L)'
;GLQALDMVRIEAGLIFAGYEFSDQTDPFEAGIGFTVPLKTKTDDFIGRDALIRRKEHPQTKLVGLDIDANIPVGHGDCVHVGRAQIGVVTSGMRSPLLGKTIALARLDVTHADIGTEVEVGKLDGQAKRLPARVVAFAHYDPQKTKPRS
;
A
#
# COMPACT_ATOMS: atom_id res chain seq x y z
N GLY A 1 -22.49 4.95 4.41
CA GLY A 1 -22.64 3.80 3.49
C GLY A 1 -21.28 3.22 3.14
N LEU A 2 -21.22 2.11 2.39
CA LEU A 2 -19.98 1.34 2.15
C LEU A 2 -18.86 2.13 1.46
N GLN A 3 -19.20 3.02 0.51
CA GLN A 3 -18.20 3.89 -0.14
C GLN A 3 -17.51 4.84 0.85
N ALA A 4 -18.26 5.37 1.82
CA ALA A 4 -17.66 6.21 2.86
C ALA A 4 -16.71 5.41 3.75
N LEU A 5 -17.06 4.16 4.06
CA LEU A 5 -16.18 3.26 4.81
C LEU A 5 -14.89 2.96 4.02
N ASP A 6 -15.01 2.74 2.71
CA ASP A 6 -13.86 2.51 1.84
C ASP A 6 -12.93 3.75 1.74
N MET A 7 -13.51 4.95 1.73
CA MET A 7 -12.71 6.17 1.75
C MET A 7 -11.94 6.33 3.07
N VAL A 8 -12.63 6.24 4.22
CA VAL A 8 -11.96 6.46 5.52
C VAL A 8 -10.93 5.36 5.82
N ARG A 9 -11.15 4.12 5.36
CA ARG A 9 -10.18 3.04 5.55
C ARG A 9 -8.93 3.27 4.69
N ILE A 10 -9.06 3.77 3.46
CA ILE A 10 -7.89 4.14 2.64
C ILE A 10 -7.15 5.32 3.25
N GLU A 11 -7.86 6.37 3.65
CA GLU A 11 -7.26 7.54 4.33
C GLU A 11 -6.49 7.13 5.58
N ALA A 12 -7.05 6.23 6.38
CA ALA A 12 -6.40 5.71 7.58
C ALA A 12 -5.33 4.64 7.28
N GLY A 13 -5.09 4.22 6.04
CA GLY A 13 -4.19 3.10 5.76
C GLY A 13 -4.65 1.81 6.48
N LEU A 14 -5.91 1.44 6.30
CA LEU A 14 -6.44 0.15 6.75
C LEU A 14 -6.54 -0.77 5.54
N ILE A 15 -5.93 -1.94 5.66
CA ILE A 15 -5.86 -2.92 4.58
C ILE A 15 -7.19 -3.67 4.42
N PHE A 16 -7.47 -4.12 3.19
CA PHE A 16 -8.66 -4.90 2.88
C PHE A 16 -8.30 -6.20 2.16
N ALA A 17 -8.96 -7.29 2.54
CA ALA A 17 -8.75 -8.60 1.93
C ALA A 17 -9.15 -8.58 0.44
N GLY A 18 -8.32 -9.18 -0.41
CA GLY A 18 -8.49 -9.16 -1.86
C GLY A 18 -7.91 -7.92 -2.54
N TYR A 19 -7.50 -6.89 -1.79
CA TYR A 19 -6.84 -5.70 -2.33
C TYR A 19 -5.38 -5.64 -1.89
N GLU A 20 -5.15 -5.43 -0.59
CA GLU A 20 -3.80 -5.29 -0.03
C GLU A 20 -3.16 -6.65 0.25
N PHE A 21 -3.96 -7.67 0.57
CA PHE A 21 -3.47 -9.02 0.84
C PHE A 21 -4.42 -10.10 0.31
N SER A 22 -3.84 -11.26 0.01
CA SER A 22 -4.51 -12.50 -0.37
C SER A 22 -3.67 -13.68 0.11
N ASP A 23 -4.07 -14.89 -0.26
CA ASP A 23 -3.27 -16.12 -0.09
C ASP A 23 -1.91 -16.08 -0.80
N GLN A 24 -1.71 -15.17 -1.76
CA GLN A 24 -0.46 -14.98 -2.50
C GLN A 24 0.44 -13.89 -1.93
N THR A 25 -0.05 -13.07 -0.99
CA THR A 25 0.69 -11.94 -0.40
C THR A 25 1.01 -12.24 1.05
N ASP A 26 2.29 -12.21 1.44
CA ASP A 26 2.65 -12.45 2.83
C ASP A 26 2.38 -11.21 3.72
N PRO A 27 2.25 -11.40 5.04
CA PRO A 27 1.93 -10.31 5.96
C PRO A 27 2.95 -9.16 5.98
N PHE A 28 4.22 -9.43 5.68
CA PHE A 28 5.27 -8.40 5.71
C PHE A 28 5.14 -7.49 4.49
N GLU A 29 4.89 -8.08 3.31
CA GLU A 29 4.62 -7.33 2.08
C GLU A 29 3.27 -6.58 2.14
N ALA A 30 2.28 -7.15 2.83
CA ALA A 30 0.98 -6.53 3.08
C ALA A 30 0.99 -5.43 4.17
N GLY A 31 2.14 -5.11 4.77
CA GLY A 31 2.24 -4.07 5.81
C GLY A 31 1.60 -4.44 7.17
N ILE A 32 1.21 -5.70 7.35
CA ILE A 32 0.63 -6.23 8.60
C ILE A 32 1.56 -7.19 9.34
N GLY A 33 2.87 -7.08 9.14
CA GLY A 33 3.85 -7.91 9.85
C GLY A 33 3.74 -7.85 11.37
N PHE A 34 3.13 -6.79 11.94
CA PHE A 34 2.88 -6.65 13.37
C PHE A 34 1.87 -7.67 13.93
N THR A 35 1.03 -8.28 13.07
CA THR A 35 0.07 -9.32 13.48
C THR A 35 0.70 -10.70 13.58
N VAL A 36 1.94 -10.87 13.10
CA VAL A 36 2.63 -12.17 13.10
C VAL A 36 3.38 -12.36 14.43
N PRO A 37 2.98 -13.33 15.27
CA PRO A 37 3.50 -13.45 16.64
C PRO A 37 4.82 -14.21 16.72
N LEU A 38 5.78 -13.96 15.81
CA LEU A 38 7.07 -14.66 15.77
C LEU A 38 7.90 -14.49 17.05
N LYS A 39 7.70 -13.38 17.78
CA LYS A 39 8.42 -13.07 19.02
C LYS A 39 7.66 -13.47 20.29
N THR A 40 6.32 -13.47 20.23
CA THR A 40 5.46 -13.61 21.41
C THR A 40 4.91 -15.01 21.58
N LYS A 41 4.76 -15.76 20.49
CA LYS A 41 4.29 -17.15 20.52
C LYS A 41 5.48 -18.10 20.36
N THR A 42 5.76 -18.84 21.43
CA THR A 42 6.81 -19.86 21.46
C THR A 42 6.39 -21.15 20.77
N ASP A 43 5.10 -21.46 20.79
CA ASP A 43 4.53 -22.64 20.14
C ASP A 43 4.51 -22.50 18.61
N ASP A 44 4.61 -23.64 17.94
CA ASP A 44 4.53 -23.68 16.48
C ASP A 44 3.12 -23.33 15.96
N PHE A 45 3.06 -22.83 14.73
CA PHE A 45 1.82 -22.52 14.04
C PHE A 45 2.01 -22.67 12.52
N ILE A 46 0.90 -22.91 11.82
CA ILE A 46 0.93 -23.13 10.37
C ILE A 46 1.60 -21.95 9.66
N GLY A 47 2.66 -22.24 8.91
CA GLY A 47 3.40 -21.24 8.13
C GLY A 47 4.51 -20.50 8.89
N ARG A 48 4.77 -20.81 10.17
CA ARG A 48 5.81 -20.14 10.98
C ARG A 48 7.18 -20.09 10.30
N ASP A 49 7.71 -21.23 9.88
CA ASP A 49 9.03 -21.30 9.22
C ASP A 49 9.07 -20.54 7.89
N ALA A 50 7.97 -20.57 7.13
CA ALA A 50 7.86 -19.80 5.90
C ALA A 50 7.90 -18.30 6.18
N LEU A 51 7.21 -17.83 7.23
CA LEU A 51 7.21 -16.42 7.64
C LEU A 51 8.57 -15.97 8.17
N ILE A 52 9.33 -16.83 8.85
CA ILE A 52 10.71 -16.52 9.27
C ILE A 52 11.55 -16.21 8.03
N ARG A 53 11.51 -17.07 7.00
CA ARG A 53 12.27 -16.86 5.76
C ARG A 53 11.81 -15.61 4.98
N ARG A 54 10.49 -15.39 4.84
CA ARG A 54 9.96 -14.24 4.08
C ARG A 54 10.25 -12.90 4.77
N LYS A 55 10.28 -12.88 6.11
CA LYS A 55 10.62 -11.68 6.86
C LYS A 55 12.01 -11.13 6.55
N GLU A 56 12.97 -12.00 6.23
CA GLU A 56 14.36 -11.61 5.93
C GLU A 56 14.51 -11.06 4.50
N HIS A 57 13.59 -11.42 3.59
CA HIS A 57 13.69 -11.10 2.17
C HIS A 57 12.36 -10.63 1.55
N PRO A 58 11.71 -9.57 2.07
CA PRO A 58 10.53 -9.01 1.42
C PRO A 58 10.90 -8.48 0.04
N GLN A 59 10.12 -8.82 -0.98
CA GLN A 59 10.34 -8.34 -2.35
C GLN A 59 9.58 -7.03 -2.57
N THR A 60 8.41 -6.91 -1.95
CA THR A 60 7.59 -5.71 -2.04
C THR A 60 7.22 -5.15 -0.68
N LYS A 61 6.79 -3.89 -0.65
CA LYS A 61 6.34 -3.18 0.53
C LYS A 61 5.10 -2.39 0.21
N LEU A 62 4.11 -2.48 1.10
CA LEU A 62 2.92 -1.65 1.05
C LEU A 62 3.26 -0.21 1.50
N VAL A 63 2.93 0.76 0.66
CA VAL A 63 3.17 2.19 0.88
C VAL A 63 1.94 3.02 0.55
N GLY A 64 1.94 4.28 0.99
CA GLY A 64 0.98 5.27 0.53
C GLY A 64 1.54 6.02 -0.67
N LEU A 65 0.67 6.44 -1.58
CA LEU A 65 0.99 7.30 -2.72
C LEU A 65 0.12 8.56 -2.67
N ASP A 66 0.76 9.71 -2.82
CA ASP A 66 0.09 10.96 -3.18
C ASP A 66 0.18 11.11 -4.70
N ILE A 67 -0.97 11.20 -5.38
CA ILE A 67 -1.02 11.35 -6.84
C ILE A 67 -1.22 12.83 -7.18
N ASP A 68 -0.27 13.39 -7.93
CA ASP A 68 -0.31 14.78 -8.41
C ASP A 68 -1.17 14.90 -9.68
N ALA A 69 -2.41 14.41 -9.58
CA ALA A 69 -3.40 14.51 -10.63
C ALA A 69 -4.80 14.42 -10.04
N ASN A 70 -5.74 15.19 -10.61
CA ASN A 70 -7.16 15.09 -10.27
C ASN A 70 -7.86 13.98 -11.08
N ILE A 71 -7.22 12.82 -11.16
CA ILE A 71 -7.70 11.65 -11.92
C ILE A 71 -7.78 10.47 -10.93
N PRO A 72 -8.90 9.72 -10.91
CA PRO A 72 -9.01 8.56 -10.05
C PRO A 72 -8.01 7.47 -10.45
N VAL A 73 -7.34 6.93 -9.45
CA VAL A 73 -6.51 5.71 -9.54
C VAL A 73 -7.21 4.59 -8.80
N GLY A 74 -7.04 3.36 -9.25
CA GLY A 74 -7.76 2.21 -8.73
C GLY A 74 -6.90 0.95 -8.70
N HIS A 75 -7.47 -0.10 -8.11
CA HIS A 75 -6.83 -1.41 -8.00
C HIS A 75 -6.34 -1.91 -9.36
N GLY A 76 -5.07 -2.34 -9.43
CA GLY A 76 -4.44 -2.88 -10.64
C GLY A 76 -3.72 -1.85 -11.51
N ASP A 77 -3.85 -0.55 -11.24
CA ASP A 77 -3.06 0.46 -11.96
C ASP A 77 -1.56 0.23 -11.68
N CYS A 78 -0.75 0.20 -12.74
CA CYS A 78 0.68 -0.10 -12.65
C CYS A 78 1.46 1.11 -12.13
N VAL A 79 2.46 0.89 -11.26
CA VAL A 79 3.36 1.94 -10.76
C VAL A 79 4.74 1.77 -11.38
N HIS A 80 5.32 2.87 -11.86
CA HIS A 80 6.54 2.86 -12.65
C HIS A 80 7.58 3.87 -12.17
N VAL A 81 8.83 3.57 -12.50
CA VAL A 81 9.96 4.51 -12.48
C VAL A 81 10.60 4.44 -13.86
N GLY A 82 10.45 5.52 -14.64
CA GLY A 82 10.79 5.53 -16.05
C GLY A 82 10.02 4.44 -16.81
N ARG A 83 10.75 3.52 -17.46
CA ARG A 83 10.13 2.43 -18.24
C ARG A 83 9.81 1.19 -17.41
N ALA A 84 10.42 1.03 -16.24
CA ALA A 84 10.26 -0.15 -15.41
C ALA A 84 8.96 -0.09 -14.61
N GLN A 85 8.18 -1.16 -14.64
CA GLN A 85 7.07 -1.32 -13.69
C GLN A 85 7.64 -1.83 -12.38
N ILE A 86 7.49 -1.03 -11.32
CA ILE A 86 8.04 -1.32 -9.99
C ILE A 86 6.97 -1.66 -8.96
N GLY A 87 5.69 -1.69 -9.36
CA GLY A 87 4.62 -2.03 -8.43
C GLY A 87 3.22 -1.91 -9.02
N VAL A 88 2.24 -1.95 -8.11
CA VAL A 88 0.82 -1.89 -8.44
C VAL A 88 0.04 -1.16 -7.35
N VAL A 89 -0.93 -0.34 -7.77
CA VAL A 89 -1.92 0.27 -6.89
C VAL A 89 -2.87 -0.82 -6.39
N THR A 90 -3.03 -0.90 -5.06
CA THR A 90 -3.94 -1.86 -4.43
C THR A 90 -5.29 -1.20 -4.16
N SER A 91 -5.32 0.00 -3.61
CA SER A 91 -6.56 0.76 -3.36
C SER A 91 -6.33 2.23 -3.69
N GLY A 92 -7.32 2.93 -4.22
CA GLY A 92 -7.17 4.32 -4.63
C GLY A 92 -8.48 5.09 -4.64
N MET A 93 -8.41 6.38 -4.35
CA MET A 93 -9.59 7.24 -4.22
C MET A 93 -9.24 8.74 -4.24
N ARG A 94 -10.25 9.61 -4.45
CA ARG A 94 -10.11 11.07 -4.28
C ARG A 94 -10.58 11.49 -2.91
N SER A 95 -9.66 11.95 -2.05
CA SER A 95 -9.98 12.27 -0.65
C SER A 95 -10.70 13.60 -0.55
N PRO A 96 -11.96 13.61 -0.07
CA PRO A 96 -12.64 14.87 0.22
C PRO A 96 -12.02 15.57 1.43
N LEU A 97 -11.44 14.80 2.37
CA LEU A 97 -10.82 15.33 3.58
C LEU A 97 -9.46 16.00 3.31
N LEU A 98 -8.64 15.38 2.48
CA LEU A 98 -7.29 15.86 2.14
C LEU A 98 -7.26 16.70 0.87
N GLY A 99 -8.36 16.74 0.12
CA GLY A 99 -8.48 17.50 -1.13
C GLY A 99 -7.56 16.99 -2.26
N LYS A 100 -7.06 15.76 -2.20
CA LYS A 100 -6.10 15.17 -3.15
C LYS A 100 -6.41 13.70 -3.48
N THR A 101 -5.84 13.20 -4.57
CA THR A 101 -5.96 11.78 -4.95
C THR A 101 -4.90 10.99 -4.20
N ILE A 102 -5.32 9.93 -3.51
CA ILE A 102 -4.45 9.09 -2.69
C ILE A 102 -4.62 7.62 -3.09
N ALA A 103 -3.57 6.83 -2.84
CA ALA A 103 -3.61 5.40 -3.05
C ALA A 103 -2.74 4.63 -2.06
N LEU A 104 -3.08 3.38 -1.85
CA LEU A 104 -2.20 2.35 -1.31
C LEU A 104 -1.60 1.59 -2.48
N ALA A 105 -0.32 1.24 -2.40
CA ALA A 105 0.37 0.51 -3.46
C ALA A 105 1.40 -0.44 -2.88
N ARG A 106 1.58 -1.60 -3.53
CA ARG A 106 2.71 -2.49 -3.27
C ARG A 106 3.80 -2.18 -4.28
N LEU A 107 4.95 -1.73 -3.80
CA LEU A 107 6.11 -1.40 -4.62
C LEU A 107 7.27 -2.33 -4.28
N ASP A 108 8.18 -2.53 -5.23
CA ASP A 108 9.49 -3.11 -4.99
C ASP A 108 10.20 -2.36 -3.85
N VAL A 109 10.82 -3.11 -2.93
CA VAL A 109 11.48 -2.56 -1.75
C VAL A 109 12.54 -1.51 -2.08
N THR A 110 13.16 -1.58 -3.26
CA THR A 110 14.17 -0.62 -3.71
C THR A 110 13.62 0.77 -4.05
N HIS A 111 12.30 0.90 -4.23
CA HIS A 111 11.62 2.15 -4.59
C HIS A 111 10.51 2.53 -3.58
N ALA A 112 10.51 1.89 -2.41
CA ALA A 112 9.45 2.03 -1.41
C ALA A 112 9.78 3.04 -0.29
N ASP A 113 10.85 3.82 -0.45
CA ASP A 113 11.25 4.84 0.52
C ASP A 113 10.41 6.11 0.37
N ILE A 114 10.10 6.74 1.51
CA ILE A 114 9.30 7.97 1.56
C ILE A 114 10.01 9.08 0.79
N GLY A 115 9.26 9.77 -0.07
CA GLY A 115 9.77 10.84 -0.92
C GLY A 115 10.16 10.39 -2.33
N THR A 116 10.22 9.08 -2.59
CA THR A 116 10.51 8.55 -3.94
C THR A 116 9.44 9.01 -4.93
N GLU A 117 9.87 9.55 -6.06
CA GLU A 117 9.00 9.95 -7.17
C GLU A 117 8.71 8.74 -8.06
N VAL A 118 7.44 8.53 -8.37
CA VAL A 118 6.95 7.40 -9.17
C VAL A 118 5.84 7.88 -10.10
N GLU A 119 5.46 7.04 -11.05
CA GLU A 119 4.38 7.35 -12.00
C GLU A 119 3.32 6.25 -12.00
N VAL A 120 2.05 6.62 -11.84
CA VAL A 120 0.93 5.69 -12.00
C VAL A 120 0.47 5.68 -13.45
N GLY A 121 0.52 4.50 -14.07
CA GLY A 121 0.06 4.29 -15.44
C GLY A 121 -1.46 4.16 -15.52
N LYS A 122 -2.07 4.84 -16.49
CA LYS A 122 -3.48 4.70 -16.89
C LYS A 122 -3.56 4.29 -18.36
N LEU A 123 -4.70 3.70 -18.76
CA LEU A 123 -5.03 3.35 -20.16
C LEU A 123 -3.90 2.56 -20.83
N ASP A 124 -3.74 1.26 -20.53
CA ASP A 124 -2.62 0.37 -20.92
C ASP A 124 -1.31 0.53 -20.15
N GLY A 125 -1.23 1.56 -19.30
CA GLY A 125 -0.10 1.80 -18.43
C GLY A 125 1.01 2.62 -19.08
N GLN A 126 1.03 2.83 -20.40
CA GLN A 126 2.08 3.60 -21.10
C GLN A 126 1.53 4.91 -21.70
N ALA A 127 0.27 4.95 -22.11
CA ALA A 127 -0.30 6.13 -22.79
C ALA A 127 -0.47 7.35 -21.86
N LYS A 128 -0.66 7.12 -20.56
CA LYS A 128 -0.82 8.20 -19.58
C LYS A 128 -0.12 7.88 -18.27
N ARG A 129 0.84 8.72 -17.89
CA ARG A 129 1.56 8.68 -16.62
C ARG A 129 1.09 9.79 -15.69
N LEU A 130 0.68 9.43 -14.48
CA LEU A 130 0.31 10.37 -13.43
C LEU A 130 1.47 10.47 -12.45
N PRO A 131 2.11 11.64 -12.28
CA PRO A 131 3.15 11.82 -11.28
C PRO A 131 2.60 11.51 -9.88
N ALA A 132 3.40 10.83 -9.08
CA ALA A 132 3.05 10.45 -7.72
C ALA A 132 4.28 10.41 -6.84
N ARG A 133 4.06 10.48 -5.52
CA ARG A 133 5.14 10.42 -4.54
C ARG A 133 4.81 9.41 -3.45
N VAL A 134 5.82 8.61 -3.08
CA VAL A 134 5.74 7.69 -1.95
C VAL A 134 5.65 8.47 -0.65
N VAL A 135 4.64 8.16 0.15
CA VAL A 135 4.37 8.77 1.46
C VAL A 135 4.12 7.69 2.51
N ALA A 136 3.91 8.11 3.76
CA ALA A 136 3.50 7.20 4.82
C ALA A 136 2.23 6.43 4.40
N PHE A 137 2.17 5.16 4.81
CA PHE A 137 1.09 4.24 4.45
C PHE A 137 -0.32 4.76 4.81
N ALA A 138 -0.46 5.46 5.93
CA ALA A 138 -1.68 6.16 6.29
C ALA A 138 -1.56 7.65 5.93
N HIS A 139 -2.43 8.14 5.05
CA HIS A 139 -2.46 9.55 4.65
C HIS A 139 -3.08 10.44 5.72
N TYR A 140 -3.94 9.88 6.56
CA TYR A 140 -4.59 10.54 7.67
C TYR A 140 -4.18 9.92 9.02
N ASP A 141 -3.78 10.78 9.96
CA ASP A 141 -3.28 10.40 11.29
C ASP A 141 -2.24 9.25 11.24
N PRO A 142 -1.10 9.44 10.54
CA PRO A 142 -0.09 8.39 10.39
C PRO A 142 0.49 7.90 11.73
N GLN A 143 0.49 8.75 12.75
CA GLN A 143 0.93 8.41 14.09
C GLN A 143 -0.13 7.70 14.94
N LYS A 144 -1.36 7.55 14.43
CA LYS A 144 -2.50 6.91 15.11
C LYS A 144 -2.76 7.53 16.48
N THR A 145 -2.74 8.85 16.56
CA THR A 145 -2.97 9.60 17.81
C THR A 145 -4.42 9.59 18.25
N LYS A 146 -5.37 9.63 17.30
CA LYS A 146 -6.80 9.69 17.59
C LYS A 146 -7.39 8.45 18.27
N PRO A 147 -7.08 7.21 17.85
CA PRO A 147 -7.61 6.03 18.52
C PRO A 147 -6.93 5.74 19.89
N ARG A 148 -5.89 6.49 20.27
CA ARG A 148 -5.17 6.29 21.54
C ARG A 148 -5.69 7.18 22.68
N SER A 149 -6.52 8.18 22.37
CA SER A 149 -7.21 9.02 23.35
C SER A 149 -8.51 8.36 23.78
#